data_AF-A0A2D9CJ70-F1
#
_entry.id   AF-A0A2D9CJ70-F1
#
_cell.length_a   1.000
_cell.length_b   1.000
_cell.length_c   1.000
_cell.angle_alpha   90.00
_cell.angle_beta   90.00
_cell.angle_gamma   90.00
#
_symmetry.space_group_name_H-M   'P 1'
#
loop_
_entity.id
_entity.type
_entity.pdbx_description
1 polymer ?
#
loop_
_entity_poly.entity_id
_entity_poly.type
_entity_poly.pdbx_seq_one_letter_code
_entity_poly.pdbx_strand_id
1 'polypeptide(L)'
;EILSLPDEKLAQTPEQMQQIIELAEANMLPSQTSWVQGYERMLEQVQQGNAALQAQLEPLIAARYPTQLLQASLDGLLVLVCVWIVAMKPRKPGVVAGVFAIVYAFGRIPMDLIRLPDSGISQFGAITRGQVYSGLTLLAGVLLIVWAVRSGREKHGGWLKRPEPAAK
;
A
#
# COMPACT_ATOMS: atom_id res chain seq x y z
N GLU A 1 -3.06 -22.88 -0.13
CA GLU A 1 -4.36 -22.95 -0.83
C GLU A 1 -4.75 -21.68 -1.59
N ILE A 2 -4.37 -20.47 -1.14
CA ILE A 2 -4.78 -19.20 -1.80
C ILE A 2 -3.78 -18.72 -2.88
N LEU A 3 -2.50 -19.12 -2.80
CA LEU A 3 -1.45 -18.80 -3.78
C LEU A 3 -1.58 -19.56 -5.12
N SER A 4 -2.64 -20.35 -5.30
CA SER A 4 -2.89 -21.18 -6.50
C SER A 4 -4.17 -20.81 -7.24
N LEU A 5 -4.81 -19.69 -6.90
CA LEU A 5 -5.99 -19.22 -7.64
C LEU A 5 -5.54 -18.54 -8.94
N PRO A 6 -6.11 -18.90 -10.11
CA PRO A 6 -5.81 -18.25 -11.38
C PRO A 6 -6.11 -16.75 -11.31
N ASP A 7 -5.29 -15.92 -11.97
CA ASP A 7 -5.38 -14.45 -11.99
C ASP A 7 -6.79 -13.92 -12.32
N GLU A 8 -7.57 -14.70 -13.09
CA GLU A 8 -8.98 -14.47 -13.43
C GLU A 8 -9.91 -14.30 -12.23
N LYS A 9 -9.55 -14.83 -11.05
CA LYS A 9 -10.37 -14.69 -9.83
C LYS A 9 -10.00 -13.48 -8.97
N LEU A 10 -8.91 -12.77 -9.30
CA LEU A 10 -8.38 -11.66 -8.51
C LEU A 10 -8.81 -10.29 -9.04
N ALA A 11 -9.19 -10.21 -10.31
CA ALA A 11 -9.73 -9.02 -10.96
C ALA A 11 -11.12 -9.30 -11.53
N GLN A 12 -12.00 -8.30 -11.52
CA GLN A 12 -13.29 -8.40 -12.22
C GLN A 12 -13.03 -8.63 -13.71
N THR A 13 -13.62 -9.68 -14.27
CA THR A 13 -13.50 -9.97 -15.70
C THR A 13 -14.25 -8.91 -16.52
N PRO A 14 -13.88 -8.67 -17.78
CA PRO A 14 -14.62 -7.78 -18.66
C PRO A 14 -16.11 -8.14 -18.76
N GLU A 15 -16.43 -9.44 -18.71
CA GLU A 15 -17.80 -9.96 -18.71
C GLU A 15 -18.55 -9.61 -17.42
N GLN A 16 -17.91 -9.79 -16.26
CA GLN A 16 -18.49 -9.37 -14.97
C GLN A 16 -18.74 -7.85 -14.94
N MET A 17 -17.81 -7.06 -15.48
CA MET A 17 -17.97 -5.61 -15.57
C MET A 17 -19.15 -5.23 -16.45
N GLN A 18 -19.34 -5.92 -17.58
CA GLN A 18 -20.45 -5.68 -18.47
C GLN A 18 -21.80 -6.03 -17.83
N GLN A 19 -21.87 -7.14 -17.10
CA GLN A 19 -23.07 -7.53 -16.34
C GLN A 19 -23.42 -6.51 -15.24
N ILE A 20 -22.41 -5.92 -14.59
CA ILE A 20 -22.63 -4.83 -13.62
C ILE A 20 -23.17 -3.57 -14.29
N ILE A 21 -22.66 -3.21 -15.48
CA ILE A 21 -23.15 -2.07 -16.25
C ILE A 21 -24.62 -2.29 -16.65
N GLU A 22 -24.96 -3.47 -17.15
CA GLU A 22 -26.35 -3.81 -17.53
C GLU A 22 -27.30 -3.74 -16.33
N LEU A 23 -26.88 -4.29 -15.18
CA LEU A 23 -27.63 -4.19 -13.92
C LEU A 23 -27.80 -2.72 -13.47
N ALA A 24 -26.74 -1.92 -13.60
CA ALA A 24 -26.75 -0.50 -13.25
C ALA A 24 -27.74 0.27 -14.14
N GLU A 25 -27.71 0.02 -15.44
CA GLU A 25 -28.62 0.64 -16.39
C GLU A 25 -30.08 0.25 -16.14
N ALA A 26 -30.34 -1.02 -15.81
CA ALA A 26 -31.68 -1.51 -15.47
C ALA A 26 -32.27 -0.86 -14.20
N ASN A 27 -31.42 -0.31 -13.33
CA ASN A 27 -31.83 0.35 -12.09
C ASN A 27 -31.89 1.88 -12.19
N MET A 28 -31.56 2.46 -13.35
CA MET A 28 -31.57 3.91 -13.56
C MET A 28 -32.99 4.49 -13.51
N LEU A 29 -33.08 5.74 -13.04
CA LEU A 29 -34.29 6.55 -13.22
C LEU A 29 -34.39 7.02 -14.69
N PRO A 30 -35.59 7.28 -15.23
CA PRO A 30 -35.76 7.79 -16.60
C PRO A 30 -35.02 9.10 -16.89
N SER A 31 -34.67 9.86 -15.84
CA SER A 31 -33.91 11.12 -15.94
C SER A 31 -32.40 10.93 -15.90
N GLN A 32 -31.90 9.72 -15.62
CA GLN A 32 -30.47 9.42 -15.55
C GLN A 32 -29.94 8.99 -16.92
N THR A 33 -28.71 9.40 -17.25
CA THR A 33 -28.10 9.20 -18.58
C THR A 33 -26.76 8.49 -18.53
N SER A 34 -26.28 8.13 -17.34
CA SER A 34 -24.99 7.49 -17.12
C SER A 34 -25.14 6.28 -16.24
N TRP A 35 -24.54 5.16 -16.65
CA TRP A 35 -24.47 3.92 -15.86
C TRP A 35 -23.89 4.14 -14.45
N VAL A 36 -23.04 5.16 -14.25
CA VAL A 36 -22.51 5.54 -12.94
C VAL A 36 -23.64 5.94 -11.98
N GLN A 37 -24.65 6.66 -12.47
CA GLN A 37 -25.81 7.09 -11.67
C GLN A 37 -26.72 5.90 -11.34
N GLY A 38 -26.84 4.94 -12.26
CA GLY A 38 -27.52 3.66 -12.01
C GLY A 38 -26.80 2.80 -10.98
N TYR A 39 -25.46 2.78 -11.05
CA TYR A 39 -24.62 2.06 -10.10
C TYR A 39 -24.71 2.65 -8.69
N GLU A 40 -24.66 3.98 -8.54
CA GLU A 40 -24.85 4.66 -7.25
C GLU A 40 -26.22 4.31 -6.65
N ARG A 41 -27.27 4.32 -7.47
CA ARG A 41 -28.62 3.94 -7.04
C ARG A 41 -28.72 2.46 -6.65
N MET A 42 -28.05 1.56 -7.36
CA MET A 42 -27.94 0.16 -6.95
C MET A 42 -27.26 0.02 -5.59
N LEU A 43 -26.15 0.74 -5.36
CA LEU A 43 -25.47 0.74 -4.07
C LEU A 43 -26.38 1.22 -2.95
N GLU A 44 -27.15 2.29 -3.18
CA GLU A 44 -28.14 2.77 -2.21
C GLU A 44 -29.18 1.70 -1.89
N GLN A 45 -29.72 1.00 -2.89
CA GLN A 45 -30.69 -0.07 -2.68
C GLN A 45 -30.10 -1.26 -1.90
N VAL A 46 -28.86 -1.65 -2.20
CA VAL A 46 -28.16 -2.72 -1.46
C VAL A 46 -27.91 -2.30 -0.01
N GLN A 47 -27.48 -1.06 0.22
CA GLN A 47 -27.28 -0.52 1.57
C GLN A 47 -28.59 -0.41 2.36
N GLN A 48 -29.71 -0.18 1.67
CA GLN A 48 -31.05 -0.19 2.25
C GLN A 48 -31.62 -1.60 2.48
N GLY A 49 -30.88 -2.66 2.12
CA GLY A 49 -31.24 -4.05 2.40
C GLY A 49 -31.97 -4.79 1.29
N ASN A 50 -31.86 -4.36 0.03
CA ASN A 50 -32.42 -5.09 -1.12
C ASN A 50 -31.67 -6.43 -1.36
N ALA A 51 -32.14 -7.49 -0.71
CA ALA A 51 -31.54 -8.83 -0.77
C ALA A 51 -31.53 -9.43 -2.19
N ALA A 52 -32.51 -9.11 -3.04
CA ALA A 52 -32.58 -9.63 -4.40
C ALA A 52 -31.49 -9.02 -5.30
N LEU A 53 -31.19 -7.73 -5.12
CA LEU A 53 -30.10 -7.06 -5.84
C LEU A 53 -28.73 -7.48 -5.29
N GLN A 54 -28.64 -7.68 -3.98
CA GLN A 54 -27.45 -8.21 -3.32
C GLN A 54 -27.06 -9.59 -3.87
N ALA A 55 -28.01 -10.51 -4.00
CA ALA A 55 -27.77 -11.85 -4.54
C ALA A 55 -27.30 -11.84 -6.02
N GLN A 56 -27.71 -10.83 -6.78
CA GLN A 56 -27.27 -10.64 -8.17
C GLN A 56 -25.85 -10.05 -8.26
N LEU A 57 -25.48 -9.18 -7.32
CA LEU A 57 -24.15 -8.56 -7.26
C LEU A 57 -23.08 -9.48 -6.68
N GLU A 58 -23.43 -10.33 -5.72
CA GLU A 58 -22.51 -11.24 -5.03
C GLU A 58 -21.59 -12.05 -5.96
N PRO A 59 -22.08 -12.71 -7.04
CA PRO A 59 -21.20 -13.44 -7.97
C PRO A 59 -20.38 -12.53 -8.90
N LEU A 60 -20.75 -11.26 -9.03
CA LEU A 60 -20.11 -10.30 -9.94
C LEU A 60 -18.99 -9.50 -9.27
N ILE A 61 -19.00 -9.42 -7.95
CA ILE A 61 -17.98 -8.73 -7.17
C ILE A 61 -16.89 -9.72 -6.76
N ALA A 62 -15.69 -9.55 -7.31
CA ALA A 62 -14.53 -10.34 -6.90
C ALA A 62 -14.06 -9.93 -5.49
N ALA A 63 -13.81 -10.90 -4.62
CA ALA A 63 -13.16 -10.67 -3.32
C ALA A 63 -11.73 -10.17 -3.56
N ARG A 64 -11.50 -8.87 -3.34
CA ARG A 64 -10.19 -8.24 -3.55
C ARG A 64 -9.21 -8.69 -2.46
N TYR A 65 -7.97 -8.97 -2.85
CA TYR A 65 -6.89 -9.23 -1.91
C TYR A 65 -6.70 -8.01 -0.98
N PRO A 66 -6.59 -8.18 0.36
CA PRO A 66 -6.49 -7.08 1.31
C PRO A 66 -5.09 -6.44 1.29
N THR A 67 -4.67 -5.97 0.11
CA THR A 67 -3.39 -5.27 -0.12
C THR A 67 -3.22 -4.08 0.81
N GLN A 68 -4.31 -3.43 1.22
CA GLN A 68 -4.29 -2.30 2.14
C GLN A 68 -3.79 -2.68 3.54
N LEU A 69 -4.19 -3.84 4.08
CA LEU A 69 -3.72 -4.29 5.41
C LEU A 69 -2.25 -4.72 5.36
N LEU A 70 -1.86 -5.39 4.27
CA LEU A 70 -0.45 -5.72 4.03
C LEU A 70 0.40 -4.47 3.89
N GLN A 71 -0.09 -3.48 3.14
CA GLN A 71 0.60 -2.22 2.96
C GLN A 71 0.70 -1.42 4.26
N ALA A 72 -0.38 -1.34 5.05
CA ALA A 72 -0.34 -0.71 6.37
C ALA A 72 0.64 -1.41 7.33
N SER A 73 0.76 -2.74 7.23
CA SER A 73 1.70 -3.52 8.02
C SER A 73 3.15 -3.26 7.60
N LEU A 74 3.43 -3.18 6.30
CA LEU A 74 4.78 -2.93 5.76
C LEU A 74 5.21 -1.48 5.91
N ASP A 75 4.37 -0.52 5.49
CA ASP A 75 4.70 0.91 5.50
C ASP A 75 4.59 1.52 6.91
N GLY A 76 3.77 0.91 7.78
CA GLY A 76 3.54 1.36 9.15
C GLY A 76 4.27 0.53 10.18
N LEU A 77 3.77 -0.69 10.45
CA LEU A 77 4.22 -1.49 11.60
C LEU A 77 5.68 -1.93 11.47
N LEU A 78 6.09 -2.45 10.32
CA LEU A 78 7.47 -2.89 10.09
C LEU A 78 8.45 -1.72 10.20
N VAL A 79 8.14 -0.59 9.54
CA VAL A 79 8.95 0.63 9.60
C VAL A 79 9.06 1.13 11.04
N LEU A 80 7.95 1.17 11.78
CA LEU A 80 7.91 1.57 13.19
C LEU A 80 8.82 0.69 14.03
N VAL A 81 8.69 -0.64 13.93
CA VAL A 81 9.50 -1.60 14.70
C VAL A 81 10.99 -1.44 14.39
N CYS A 82 11.37 -1.37 13.10
CA CYS A 82 12.76 -1.21 12.71
C CYS A 82 13.37 0.11 13.21
N VAL A 83 12.65 1.22 13.02
CA VAL A 83 13.09 2.55 13.48
C VAL A 83 13.18 2.57 15.00
N TRP A 84 12.19 2.02 15.70
CA TRP A 84 12.15 1.94 17.15
C TRP A 84 13.38 1.20 17.70
N ILE A 85 13.66 0.00 17.20
CA ILE A 85 14.81 -0.80 17.62
C ILE A 85 16.14 -0.05 17.39
N VAL A 86 16.26 0.67 16.28
CA VAL A 86 17.48 1.44 15.98
C VAL A 86 17.61 2.68 16.86
N ALA A 87 16.50 3.36 17.14
CA ALA A 87 16.41 4.57 17.95
C ALA A 87 16.56 4.32 19.46
N MET A 88 16.37 3.07 19.92
CA MET A 88 16.56 2.67 21.32
C MET A 88 17.96 2.97 21.86
N LYS A 89 18.99 2.99 21.00
CA LYS A 89 20.39 3.30 21.35
C LYS A 89 20.79 4.67 20.80
N PRO A 90 21.73 5.40 21.44
CA PRO A 90 22.25 6.65 20.89
C PRO A 90 22.85 6.44 19.49
N ARG A 91 22.39 7.23 18.50
CA ARG A 91 22.87 7.17 17.11
C ARG A 91 23.32 8.55 16.63
N LYS A 92 24.16 8.55 15.59
CA LYS A 92 24.53 9.81 14.92
C LYS A 92 23.30 10.37 14.18
N PRO A 93 23.11 11.70 14.15
CA PRO A 93 22.04 12.33 13.37
C PRO A 93 22.07 11.85 11.91
N GLY A 94 20.92 11.44 11.38
CA GLY A 94 20.78 10.90 10.01
C GLY A 94 20.72 9.38 9.91
N VAL A 95 21.25 8.63 10.89
CA VAL A 95 21.20 7.15 10.85
C VAL A 95 19.77 6.63 10.95
N VAL A 96 18.98 7.16 11.88
CA VAL A 96 17.58 6.72 12.10
C VAL A 96 16.71 7.06 10.88
N ALA A 97 16.86 8.26 10.33
CA ALA A 97 16.16 8.68 9.12
C ALA A 97 16.56 7.85 7.88
N GLY A 98 17.84 7.49 7.77
CA GLY A 98 18.30 6.61 6.71
C GLY A 98 17.75 5.19 6.82
N VAL A 99 17.65 4.64 8.04
CA VAL A 99 17.00 3.34 8.28
C VAL A 99 15.53 3.39 7.91
N PHE A 100 14.80 4.45 8.28
CA PHE A 100 13.42 4.67 7.86
C PHE A 100 13.29 4.59 6.33
N ALA A 101 14.11 5.37 5.60
CA ALA A 101 14.06 5.43 4.14
C ALA A 101 14.35 4.07 3.48
N ILE A 102 15.32 3.32 3.99
CA ILE A 102 15.68 2.00 3.47
C ILE A 102 14.54 1.00 3.70
N VAL A 103 14.05 0.89 4.93
CA VAL A 103 12.99 -0.09 5.28
C VAL A 103 11.70 0.24 4.54
N TYR A 104 11.34 1.51 4.44
CA TYR A 104 10.19 1.97 3.66
C TYR A 104 10.31 1.58 2.18
N ALA A 105 11.46 1.84 1.55
CA ALA A 105 11.67 1.48 0.14
C ALA A 105 11.59 -0.04 -0.09
N PHE A 106 12.12 -0.85 0.84
CA PHE A 106 12.00 -2.31 0.79
C PHE A 106 10.56 -2.81 0.91
N GLY A 107 9.71 -2.14 1.69
CA GLY A 107 8.28 -2.44 1.75
C GLY A 107 7.55 -2.08 0.45
N ARG A 108 7.95 -0.98 -0.19
CA ARG A 108 7.26 -0.47 -1.39
C ARG A 108 7.54 -1.22 -2.68
N ILE A 109 8.79 -1.62 -2.93
CA ILE A 109 9.16 -2.27 -4.19
C ILE A 109 8.33 -3.54 -4.49
N PRO A 110 8.13 -4.48 -3.53
CA PRO A 110 7.31 -5.67 -3.76
C PRO A 110 5.81 -5.34 -3.87
N MET A 111 5.31 -4.38 -3.09
CA MET A 111 3.88 -4.02 -3.10
C MET A 111 3.46 -3.36 -4.41
N ASP A 112 4.36 -2.70 -5.09
CA ASP A 112 4.12 -2.16 -6.43
C ASP A 112 3.98 -3.23 -7.51
N LEU A 113 4.47 -4.46 -7.28
CA LEU A 113 4.24 -5.59 -8.17
C LEU A 113 2.91 -6.29 -7.90
N ILE A 114 2.43 -6.23 -6.65
CA ILE A 114 1.20 -6.88 -6.20
C ILE A 114 -0.02 -5.98 -6.41
N ARG A 115 0.16 -4.65 -6.41
CA ARG A 115 -0.93 -3.71 -6.69
C ARG A 115 -1.27 -3.69 -8.17
N LEU A 116 -2.56 -3.59 -8.44
CA LEU A 116 -3.07 -3.34 -9.78
C LEU A 116 -2.48 -2.01 -10.31
N PRO A 117 -1.96 -1.97 -11.55
CA PRO A 117 -1.47 -0.74 -12.14
C PRO A 117 -2.62 0.26 -12.25
N ASP A 118 -2.39 1.49 -11.79
CA ASP A 118 -3.40 2.56 -11.85
C ASP A 118 -3.76 2.85 -13.31
N SER A 119 -5.05 2.75 -13.65
CA SER A 119 -5.57 3.04 -14.99
C SER A 119 -5.34 4.51 -15.36
N GLY A 120 -4.76 4.76 -16.54
CA GLY A 120 -4.55 6.12 -17.06
C GLY A 120 -3.22 6.77 -16.68
N ILE A 121 -2.33 6.05 -15.99
CA ILE A 121 -0.97 6.52 -15.67
C ILE A 121 0.03 5.81 -16.57
N SER A 122 0.81 6.57 -17.35
CA SER A 122 1.90 6.02 -18.16
C SER A 122 3.00 5.44 -17.25
N GLN A 123 3.31 4.16 -17.47
CA GLN A 123 4.48 3.52 -16.90
C GLN A 123 5.71 3.89 -17.74
N PHE A 124 6.89 3.98 -17.11
CA PHE A 124 8.14 4.21 -17.83
C PHE A 124 8.65 2.87 -18.38
N GLY A 125 8.00 2.36 -19.43
CA GLY A 125 8.30 1.04 -20.00
C GLY A 125 7.99 -0.08 -18.99
N ALA A 126 9.00 -0.90 -18.66
CA ALA A 126 8.87 -2.04 -17.73
C ALA A 126 9.01 -1.65 -16.23
N ILE A 127 9.25 -0.38 -15.92
CA ILE A 127 9.45 0.11 -14.54
C ILE A 127 8.22 0.89 -14.08
N THR A 128 7.67 0.50 -12.93
CA THR A 128 6.55 1.23 -12.33
C THR A 128 7.05 2.54 -11.71
N ARG A 129 6.20 3.58 -11.68
CA ARG A 129 6.59 4.89 -11.11
C ARG A 129 7.00 4.77 -9.64
N GLY A 130 6.33 3.91 -8.88
CA GLY A 130 6.68 3.72 -7.48
C GLY A 130 7.97 2.93 -7.28
N GLN A 131 8.40 2.07 -8.21
CA GLN A 131 9.75 1.50 -8.21
C GLN A 131 10.82 2.59 -8.40
N VAL A 132 10.59 3.57 -9.28
CA VAL A 132 11.51 4.72 -9.46
C VAL A 132 11.62 5.52 -8.17
N TYR A 133 10.48 5.91 -7.58
CA TYR A 133 10.49 6.68 -6.34
C TYR A 133 11.10 5.91 -5.17
N SER A 134 10.79 4.62 -5.04
CA SER A 134 11.37 3.75 -4.01
C SER A 134 12.87 3.57 -4.19
N GLY A 135 13.35 3.42 -5.43
CA GLY A 135 14.77 3.36 -5.75
C GLY A 135 15.51 4.63 -5.34
N LEU A 136 14.93 5.81 -5.62
CA LEU A 136 15.49 7.09 -5.18
C LEU A 136 15.50 7.23 -3.65
N THR A 137 14.42 6.82 -2.97
CA THR A 137 14.35 6.84 -1.50
C THR A 137 15.36 5.88 -0.88
N LEU A 138 15.53 4.67 -1.44
CA LEU A 138 16.53 3.69 -1.00
C LEU A 138 17.93 4.27 -1.12
N LEU A 139 18.26 4.85 -2.28
CA LEU A 139 19.57 5.47 -2.53
C LEU A 139 19.83 6.62 -1.54
N ALA A 140 18.86 7.51 -1.35
CA ALA A 140 18.96 8.62 -0.40
C ALA A 140 19.19 8.11 1.03
N GLY A 141 18.49 7.05 1.45
CA GLY A 141 18.66 6.43 2.76
C GLY A 141 20.06 5.88 2.97
N VAL A 142 20.60 5.14 1.99
CA VAL A 142 21.96 4.59 2.03
C VAL A 142 23.00 5.70 2.11
N LEU A 143 22.90 6.71 1.24
CA LEU A 143 23.83 7.86 1.23
C LEU A 143 23.81 8.61 2.55
N LEU A 144 22.62 8.81 3.13
CA LEU A 144 22.46 9.50 4.41
C LEU A 144 23.12 8.73 5.56
N ILE A 145 22.98 7.39 5.61
CA ILE A 145 23.67 6.56 6.61
C ILE A 145 25.19 6.64 6.41
N VAL A 146 25.68 6.46 5.19
CA VAL A 146 27.12 6.51 4.88
C VAL A 146 27.71 7.86 5.31
N TRP A 147 27.03 8.95 4.98
CA TRP A 147 27.43 10.30 5.39
C TRP A 147 27.38 10.48 6.91
N ALA A 148 26.30 10.05 7.57
CA ALA A 148 26.16 10.17 9.02
C ALA A 148 27.24 9.39 9.77
N VAL A 149 27.55 8.16 9.33
CA VAL A 149 28.59 7.31 9.93
C VAL A 149 29.97 7.92 9.77
N ARG A 150 30.27 8.51 8.59
CA ARG A 150 31.53 9.20 8.30
C ARG A 150 31.65 10.56 8.98
N SER A 151 30.54 11.19 9.36
CA SER A 151 30.56 12.46 10.06
C SER A 151 31.15 12.32 11.48
N GLY A 152 31.98 13.26 11.92
CA GLY A 152 32.50 13.34 13.29
C GLY A 152 31.46 13.75 14.34
N ARG A 153 30.17 13.63 14.04
CA ARG A 153 29.08 14.08 14.91
C ARG A 153 28.91 13.15 16.10
N GLU A 154 28.59 13.72 17.25
CA GLU A 154 28.28 12.97 18.46
C GLU A 154 26.96 12.19 18.32
N LYS A 155 26.84 11.12 19.10
CA LYS A 155 25.63 10.29 19.14
C LYS A 155 24.63 10.94 20.10
N HIS A 156 23.39 11.07 19.66
CA HIS A 156 22.31 11.68 20.44
C HIS A 156 21.12 10.72 20.55
N GLY A 157 20.26 10.93 21.55
CA GLY A 157 19.06 10.14 21.79
C GLY A 157 19.32 8.76 22.42
N GLY A 158 18.33 7.87 22.36
CA GLY A 158 18.35 6.53 22.95
C GLY A 158 18.08 6.54 24.46
N TRP A 159 17.14 5.72 24.90
CA TRP A 159 16.76 5.58 26.32
C TRP A 159 17.43 4.39 27.01
N LEU A 160 18.04 3.47 26.26
CA LEU A 160 18.96 2.50 26.85
C LEU A 160 20.32 3.16 27.09
N LYS A 161 20.43 3.93 28.18
CA LYS A 161 21.72 4.39 28.72
C LYS A 161 22.65 3.19 28.91
N ARG A 162 23.92 3.36 28.52
CA ARG A 162 25.00 2.45 28.92
C ARG A 162 25.27 2.71 30.42
N PRO A 163 25.38 1.69 31.29
CA PRO A 163 25.88 1.92 32.64
C PRO A 163 27.24 2.64 32.54
N GLU A 164 27.41 3.71 33.30
CA GLU A 164 28.67 4.45 33.35
C GLU A 164 29.80 3.48 33.71
N PRO A 165 30.97 3.54 33.05
CA PRO A 165 32.12 2.82 33.56
C PRO A 165 32.41 3.37 34.95
N ALA A 166 32.36 2.52 35.97
CA ALA A 166 32.71 2.88 37.33
C ALA A 166 34.05 3.64 37.29
N ALA A 167 34.03 4.87 37.83
CA ALA A 167 35.22 5.70 37.94
C ALA A 167 36.34 4.88 38.61
N LYS A 168 37.49 4.79 37.95
CA LYS A 168 38.74 4.32 38.56
C LYS A 168 39.55 5.52 38.99
#